data_AF-A0A2E4LGD6-F1
#
_entry.id   AF-A0A2E4LGD6-F1
#
_cell.length_a   1.000
_cell.length_b   1.000
_cell.length_c   1.000
_cell.angle_alpha   90.00
_cell.angle_beta   90.00
_cell.angle_gamma   90.00
#
_symmetry.space_group_name_H-M   'P 1'
#
loop_
_entity.id
_entity.type
_entity.pdbx_description
1 polymer ?
#
loop_
_entity_poly.entity_id
_entity_poly.type
_entity_poly.pdbx_seq_one_letter_code
_entity_poly.pdbx_strand_id
1 'polypeptide(L)'
;YDALTLEYPSYDLIGIFRFSEPWFNLQTLAITPWQENVRLWSEPADGNFRGVTTFYSVQRFFRSMHRNLMMPERTGVPIVTFMAFPLFISLVAGFIVYKKFWLGFFKRPRFEKRVRVWSGDLHRLVGLWTSWFIVLVALSSIWYFVEEMGGSSPGFPGPERRMLDRDSALPFGFSGDDLELAVGNALDELPGLEVRRILLPRAPNSPLIIQGDLSATLVRPRANGVYIDPSNLSVIGSYVGEELNVHTRISEAADPLHFGYFGGLATKILWFLLGLSMSAMTLTGVVIYSKRLRNEIMVSRSDNSRVALREVRKS
;
A
#
# COMPACT_ATOMS: atom_id res chain seq x y z
N TYR A 1 -26.97 1.69 4.71
CA TYR A 1 -27.09 2.92 3.90
C TYR A 1 -28.03 3.89 4.59
N ASP A 2 -29.26 3.46 4.90
CA ASP A 2 -30.31 4.33 5.48
C ASP A 2 -29.91 5.03 6.77
N ALA A 3 -29.26 4.32 7.70
CA ALA A 3 -28.80 4.94 8.95
C ALA A 3 -27.87 6.15 8.71
N LEU A 4 -27.02 6.09 7.68
CA LEU A 4 -26.09 7.17 7.36
C LEU A 4 -26.76 8.33 6.66
N THR A 5 -27.70 8.05 5.74
CA THR A 5 -28.47 9.08 5.04
C THR A 5 -29.51 9.73 5.96
N LEU A 6 -29.99 9.03 6.97
CA LEU A 6 -30.87 9.60 8.00
C LEU A 6 -30.10 10.54 8.93
N GLU A 7 -28.92 10.13 9.40
CA GLU A 7 -28.09 10.94 10.30
C GLU A 7 -27.45 12.14 9.57
N TYR A 8 -26.98 11.93 8.33
CA TYR A 8 -26.31 12.94 7.52
C TYR A 8 -26.93 13.07 6.11
N PRO A 9 -28.16 13.59 6.00
CA PRO A 9 -28.89 13.66 4.73
C PRO A 9 -28.25 14.60 3.70
N SER A 10 -27.42 15.54 4.14
CA SER A 10 -26.73 16.50 3.27
C SER A 10 -25.35 16.03 2.82
N TYR A 11 -24.88 14.87 3.27
CA TYR A 11 -23.55 14.35 2.93
C TYR A 11 -23.63 13.53 1.66
N ASP A 12 -22.70 13.76 0.74
CA ASP A 12 -22.58 12.97 -0.48
C ASP A 12 -21.79 11.69 -0.20
N LEU A 13 -22.48 10.55 -0.16
CA LEU A 13 -21.86 9.25 0.11
C LEU A 13 -21.13 8.74 -1.14
N ILE A 14 -19.83 8.51 -1.03
CA ILE A 14 -18.99 8.01 -2.14
C ILE A 14 -19.07 6.49 -2.24
N GLY A 15 -19.08 5.81 -1.11
CA GLY A 15 -19.10 4.35 -1.08
C GLY A 15 -18.88 3.76 0.30
N ILE A 16 -19.28 2.50 0.43
CA ILE A 16 -19.25 1.70 1.66
C ILE A 16 -18.16 0.63 1.50
N PHE A 17 -17.29 0.51 2.49
CA PHE A 17 -16.09 -0.32 2.46
C PHE A 17 -16.05 -1.22 3.68
N ARG A 18 -15.78 -2.50 3.44
CA ARG A 18 -15.57 -3.53 4.44
C ARG A 18 -14.10 -3.97 4.43
N PHE A 19 -13.48 -3.94 5.60
CA PHE A 19 -12.12 -4.46 5.78
C PHE A 19 -12.12 -6.00 5.78
N SER A 20 -10.96 -6.60 5.48
CA SER A 20 -10.83 -8.07 5.48
C SER A 20 -11.03 -8.69 6.86
N GLU A 21 -10.68 -7.96 7.92
CA GLU A 21 -10.86 -8.44 9.27
C GLU A 21 -12.29 -8.18 9.78
N PRO A 22 -12.94 -9.19 10.38
CA PRO A 22 -14.37 -9.11 10.75
C PRO A 22 -14.67 -8.19 11.93
N TRP A 23 -13.66 -7.77 12.70
CA TRP A 23 -13.81 -6.92 13.89
C TRP A 23 -13.80 -5.41 13.60
N PHE A 24 -13.69 -5.01 12.33
CA PHE A 24 -13.80 -3.60 11.96
C PHE A 24 -15.22 -3.21 11.59
N ASN A 25 -15.60 -2.00 11.99
CA ASN A 25 -16.80 -1.34 11.50
C ASN A 25 -16.74 -1.13 9.98
N LEU A 26 -17.90 -1.09 9.34
CA LEU A 26 -18.03 -0.63 7.97
C LEU A 26 -17.61 0.84 7.89
N GLN A 27 -16.77 1.15 6.92
CA GLN A 27 -16.32 2.51 6.63
C GLN A 27 -17.08 3.04 5.42
N THR A 28 -17.78 4.16 5.59
CA THR A 28 -18.36 4.89 4.46
C THR A 28 -17.57 6.17 4.24
N LEU A 29 -17.09 6.39 3.01
CA LEU A 29 -16.50 7.67 2.63
C LEU A 29 -17.60 8.62 2.19
N ALA A 30 -17.56 9.85 2.68
CA ALA A 30 -18.53 10.87 2.32
C ALA A 30 -17.87 12.25 2.16
N ILE A 31 -18.52 13.14 1.43
CA ILE A 31 -18.15 14.54 1.27
C ILE A 31 -19.20 15.39 1.98
N THR A 32 -18.75 16.31 2.83
CA THR A 32 -19.64 17.25 3.52
C THR A 32 -20.15 18.34 2.56
N PRO A 33 -21.22 19.08 2.91
CA PRO A 33 -21.71 20.21 2.10
C PRO A 33 -20.64 21.28 1.81
N TRP A 34 -19.64 21.41 2.69
CA TRP A 34 -18.51 22.32 2.56
C TRP A 34 -17.25 21.67 1.96
N GLN A 35 -17.41 20.56 1.24
CA GLN A 35 -16.37 19.90 0.42
C GLN A 35 -15.22 19.24 1.20
N GLU A 36 -15.47 18.77 2.42
CA GLU A 36 -14.49 17.99 3.18
C GLU A 36 -14.73 16.49 3.07
N ASN A 37 -13.65 15.71 2.97
CA ASN A 37 -13.74 14.26 3.06
C ASN A 37 -13.88 13.85 4.53
N VAL A 38 -14.84 12.96 4.81
CA VAL A 38 -15.04 12.36 6.13
C VAL A 38 -15.20 10.85 6.02
N ARG A 39 -15.01 10.16 7.14
CA ARG A 39 -15.31 8.73 7.28
C ARG A 39 -16.43 8.56 8.27
N LEU A 40 -17.54 8.00 7.81
CA LEU A 40 -18.65 7.57 8.64
C LEU A 40 -18.46 6.09 8.98
N TRP A 41 -18.73 5.72 10.23
CA TRP A 41 -18.58 4.36 10.71
C TRP A 41 -19.95 3.78 11.06
N SER A 42 -20.19 2.55 10.62
CA SER A 42 -21.42 1.81 10.94
C SER A 42 -21.10 0.38 11.34
N GLU A 43 -21.91 -0.17 12.23
CA GLU A 43 -21.80 -1.56 12.68
C GLU A 43 -22.20 -2.51 11.54
N PRO A 44 -21.37 -3.53 11.20
CA PRO A 44 -21.71 -4.46 10.13
C PRO A 44 -22.95 -5.33 10.40
N ALA A 45 -23.26 -5.62 11.66
CA ALA A 45 -24.32 -6.57 12.04
C ALA A 45 -25.73 -6.00 11.91
N ASP A 46 -25.93 -4.71 12.22
CA ASP A 46 -27.24 -4.07 12.28
C ASP A 46 -27.29 -2.73 11.51
N GLY A 47 -26.17 -2.29 10.93
CA GLY A 47 -26.09 -1.04 10.19
C GLY A 47 -26.10 0.22 11.05
N ASN A 48 -26.09 0.10 12.38
CA ASN A 48 -26.18 1.23 13.29
C ASN A 48 -24.98 2.18 13.13
N PHE A 49 -25.27 3.47 13.07
CA PHE A 49 -24.25 4.51 13.02
C PHE A 49 -23.43 4.55 14.31
N ARG A 50 -22.10 4.54 14.19
CA ARG A 50 -21.15 4.51 15.31
C ARG A 50 -20.40 5.82 15.52
N GLY A 51 -20.25 6.64 14.49
CA GLY A 51 -19.57 7.93 14.60
C GLY A 51 -18.91 8.41 13.32
N VAL A 52 -18.44 9.66 13.35
CA VAL A 52 -17.68 10.30 12.26
C VAL A 52 -16.25 10.50 12.69
N THR A 53 -15.32 10.30 11.76
CA THR A 53 -13.93 10.71 11.92
C THR A 53 -13.49 11.54 10.73
N THR A 54 -12.54 12.44 10.95
CA THR A 54 -11.94 13.21 9.87
C THR A 54 -11.14 12.30 8.93
N PHE A 55 -10.90 12.77 7.70
CA PHE A 55 -10.06 12.05 6.77
C PHE A 55 -8.60 11.94 7.22
N TYR A 56 -8.11 12.94 7.97
CA TYR A 56 -6.74 12.96 8.52
C TYR A 56 -6.66 12.18 9.83
N SER A 57 -5.80 11.17 9.85
CA SER A 57 -5.52 10.33 11.00
C SER A 57 -4.02 10.08 11.11
N VAL A 58 -3.56 9.52 12.23
CA VAL A 58 -2.16 9.08 12.38
C VAL A 58 -1.78 8.09 11.27
N GLN A 59 -2.69 7.18 10.91
CA GLN A 59 -2.50 6.27 9.78
C GLN A 59 -2.33 7.03 8.45
N ARG A 60 -3.19 8.02 8.20
CA ARG A 60 -3.11 8.84 6.97
C ARG A 60 -1.82 9.66 6.95
N PHE A 61 -1.38 10.15 8.11
CA PHE A 61 -0.11 10.86 8.23
C PHE A 61 1.05 9.98 7.79
N PHE A 62 1.23 8.80 8.40
CA PHE A 62 2.32 7.90 8.02
C PHE A 62 2.22 7.43 6.56
N ARG A 63 1.02 7.18 6.06
CA ARG A 63 0.81 6.84 4.64
C ARG A 63 1.24 7.97 3.71
N SER A 64 0.80 9.21 3.96
CA SER A 64 1.16 10.36 3.12
C SER A 64 2.64 10.73 3.22
N MET A 65 3.24 10.57 4.41
CA MET A 65 4.67 10.76 4.60
C MET A 65 5.46 9.72 3.80
N HIS A 66 5.07 8.45 3.89
CA HIS A 66 5.74 7.37 3.17
C HIS A 66 5.54 7.45 1.65
N ARG A 67 4.30 7.67 1.17
CA ARG A 67 3.95 7.64 -0.26
C ARG A 67 4.44 8.87 -1.02
N ASN A 68 4.40 10.05 -0.40
CA ASN A 68 4.60 11.32 -1.09
C ASN A 68 5.26 12.41 -0.23
N LEU A 69 5.85 12.07 0.93
CA LEU A 69 6.55 13.01 1.82
C LEU A 69 5.71 14.23 2.21
N MET A 70 4.37 14.08 2.28
CA MET A 70 3.41 15.18 2.46
C MET A 70 3.37 16.24 1.35
N MET A 71 4.07 16.03 0.24
CA MET A 71 4.00 16.87 -0.95
C MET A 71 2.78 16.52 -1.80
N PRO A 72 2.36 17.36 -2.77
CA PRO A 72 1.35 16.98 -3.76
C PRO A 72 1.70 15.65 -4.45
N GLU A 73 0.69 14.81 -4.70
CA GLU A 73 0.90 13.43 -5.16
C GLU A 73 1.73 13.36 -6.46
N ARG A 74 1.44 14.26 -7.43
CA ARG A 74 2.15 14.38 -8.72
C ARG A 74 3.65 14.67 -8.61
N THR A 75 4.11 15.10 -7.44
CA THR A 75 5.54 15.41 -7.20
C THR A 75 6.14 14.42 -6.22
N GLY A 76 5.46 14.15 -5.11
CA GLY A 76 5.98 13.29 -4.05
C GLY A 76 6.04 11.81 -4.45
N VAL A 77 5.04 11.29 -5.17
CA VAL A 77 5.01 9.87 -5.57
C VAL A 77 6.19 9.52 -6.48
N PRO A 78 6.50 10.27 -7.56
CA PRO A 78 7.70 10.02 -8.37
C PRO A 78 9.00 10.03 -7.57
N ILE A 79 9.16 10.98 -6.64
CA ILE A 79 10.38 11.11 -5.83
C ILE A 79 10.57 9.89 -4.94
N VAL A 80 9.52 9.47 -4.22
CA VAL A 80 9.58 8.33 -3.30
C VAL A 80 9.81 7.04 -4.07
N THR A 81 9.05 6.80 -5.13
CA THR A 81 9.16 5.56 -5.92
C THR A 81 10.51 5.47 -6.63
N PHE A 82 11.11 6.60 -7.04
CA PHE A 82 12.48 6.64 -7.55
C PHE A 82 13.53 6.18 -6.51
N MET A 83 13.29 6.35 -5.20
CA MET A 83 14.21 5.85 -4.16
C MET A 83 14.32 4.31 -4.14
N ALA A 84 13.45 3.60 -4.86
CA ALA A 84 13.58 2.16 -5.05
C ALA A 84 14.85 1.76 -5.82
N PHE A 85 15.30 2.58 -6.77
CA PHE A 85 16.52 2.30 -7.54
C PHE A 85 17.79 2.32 -6.69
N PRO A 86 18.13 3.38 -5.92
CA PRO A 86 19.28 3.35 -5.04
C PRO A 86 19.15 2.29 -3.94
N LEU A 87 17.93 2.00 -3.44
CA LEU A 87 17.72 0.89 -2.52
C LEU A 87 18.11 -0.46 -3.17
N PHE A 88 17.63 -0.73 -4.38
CA PHE A 88 17.94 -1.95 -5.12
C PHE A 88 19.44 -2.06 -5.45
N ILE A 89 20.06 -0.97 -5.92
CA ILE A 89 21.51 -0.91 -6.17
C ILE A 89 22.29 -1.18 -4.89
N SER A 90 21.88 -0.62 -3.75
CA SER A 90 22.54 -0.84 -2.46
C SER A 90 22.47 -2.30 -2.03
N LEU A 91 21.34 -2.99 -2.29
CA LEU A 91 21.18 -4.41 -2.02
C LEU A 91 22.11 -5.26 -2.89
N VAL A 92 22.14 -4.99 -4.20
CA VAL A 92 23.04 -5.66 -5.15
C VAL A 92 24.51 -5.46 -4.76
N ALA A 93 24.89 -4.23 -4.42
CA ALA A 93 26.23 -3.91 -3.93
C ALA A 93 26.56 -4.70 -2.65
N GLY A 94 25.61 -4.85 -1.74
CA GLY A 94 25.73 -5.67 -0.53
C GLY A 94 26.11 -7.13 -0.82
N PHE A 95 25.45 -7.75 -1.80
CA PHE A 95 25.75 -9.12 -2.22
C PHE A 95 27.11 -9.26 -2.93
N ILE A 96 27.52 -8.25 -3.69
CA ILE A 96 28.84 -8.24 -4.36
C ILE A 96 29.97 -8.11 -3.32
N VAL A 97 29.81 -7.23 -2.34
CA VAL A 97 30.82 -6.98 -1.30
C VAL A 97 30.91 -8.17 -0.33
N TYR A 98 29.77 -8.72 0.10
CA TYR A 98 29.73 -9.87 1.00
C TYR A 98 29.81 -11.19 0.22
N LYS A 99 31.00 -11.52 -0.28
CA LYS A 99 31.24 -12.77 -1.00
C LYS A 99 30.80 -13.99 -0.18
N LYS A 100 30.18 -14.96 -0.85
CA LYS A 100 29.60 -16.17 -0.23
C LYS A 100 28.57 -15.83 0.87
N PHE A 101 27.76 -14.79 0.65
CA PHE A 101 26.75 -14.33 1.61
C PHE A 101 25.82 -15.45 2.11
N TRP A 102 25.54 -16.45 1.27
CA TRP A 102 24.71 -17.61 1.60
C TRP A 102 25.23 -18.42 2.79
N LEU A 103 26.55 -18.39 3.07
CA LEU A 103 27.12 -18.99 4.28
C LEU A 103 26.82 -18.19 5.55
N GLY A 104 26.18 -17.03 5.44
CA GLY A 104 25.91 -16.08 6.52
C GLY A 104 24.58 -16.27 7.25
N PHE A 105 23.60 -16.98 6.67
CA PHE A 105 22.21 -17.04 7.19
C PHE A 105 22.12 -17.52 8.65
N PHE A 106 23.06 -18.35 9.08
CA PHE A 106 23.06 -18.95 10.42
C PHE A 106 24.33 -18.62 11.21
N LYS A 107 25.13 -17.64 10.76
CA LYS A 107 26.31 -17.22 11.50
C LYS A 107 25.92 -16.39 12.71
N ARG A 108 26.13 -16.95 13.90
CA ARG A 108 25.87 -16.27 15.17
C ARG A 108 26.71 -14.99 15.30
N PRO A 109 26.10 -13.82 15.60
CA PRO A 109 26.86 -12.61 15.87
C PRO A 109 27.76 -12.80 17.09
N ARG A 110 28.99 -12.28 17.01
CA ARG A 110 29.99 -12.44 18.07
C ARG A 110 29.80 -11.42 19.19
N PHE A 111 28.75 -11.59 19.99
CA PHE A 111 28.35 -10.66 21.07
C PHE A 111 29.43 -10.42 22.12
N GLU A 112 30.35 -11.38 22.30
CA GLU A 112 31.49 -11.28 23.23
C GLU A 112 32.57 -10.28 22.78
N LYS A 113 32.51 -9.79 21.53
CA LYS A 113 33.49 -8.84 20.98
C LYS A 113 33.04 -7.40 21.18
N ARG A 114 33.94 -6.45 20.85
CA ARG A 114 33.64 -5.00 20.89
C ARG A 114 32.37 -4.67 20.10
N VAL A 115 31.64 -3.65 20.54
CA VAL A 115 30.36 -3.20 19.94
C VAL A 115 30.41 -3.09 18.41
N ARG A 116 31.50 -2.54 17.87
CA ARG A 116 31.71 -2.42 16.42
C ARG A 116 31.64 -3.76 15.67
N VAL A 117 32.15 -4.83 16.26
CA VAL A 117 32.23 -6.16 15.61
C VAL A 117 30.87 -6.82 15.62
N TRP A 118 30.22 -6.93 16.78
CA TRP A 118 28.93 -7.61 16.87
C TRP A 118 27.82 -6.83 16.16
N SER A 119 27.85 -5.48 16.17
CA SER A 119 26.86 -4.67 15.43
C SER A 119 26.99 -4.87 13.92
N GLY A 120 28.22 -5.01 13.41
CA GLY A 120 28.48 -5.30 12.00
C GLY A 120 28.16 -6.75 11.60
N ASP A 121 28.31 -7.71 12.53
CA ASP A 121 27.84 -9.08 12.32
C ASP A 121 26.31 -9.14 12.31
N LEU A 122 25.64 -8.43 13.24
CA LEU A 122 24.17 -8.33 13.30
C LEU A 122 23.58 -7.66 12.05
N HIS A 123 24.16 -6.54 11.59
CA HIS A 123 23.75 -5.88 10.34
C HIS A 123 23.81 -6.83 9.15
N ARG A 124 24.89 -7.63 9.01
CA ARG A 124 24.99 -8.62 7.92
C ARG A 124 23.95 -9.73 8.04
N LEU A 125 23.71 -10.25 9.24
CA LEU A 125 22.73 -11.31 9.46
C LEU A 125 21.30 -10.83 9.19
N VAL A 126 20.92 -9.69 9.77
CA VAL A 126 19.58 -9.10 9.57
C VAL A 126 19.39 -8.72 8.10
N GLY A 127 20.36 -8.04 7.49
CA GLY A 127 20.31 -7.68 6.07
C GLY A 127 20.15 -8.87 5.14
N LEU A 128 20.74 -10.01 5.48
CA LEU A 128 20.60 -11.23 4.71
C LEU A 128 19.19 -11.84 4.84
N TRP A 129 18.65 -11.91 6.07
CA TRP A 129 17.29 -12.39 6.31
C TRP A 129 16.19 -11.45 5.78
N THR A 130 16.46 -10.15 5.70
CA THR A 130 15.54 -9.17 5.11
C THR A 130 15.77 -8.96 3.61
N SER A 131 16.80 -9.55 3.02
CA SER A 131 17.18 -9.25 1.63
C SER A 131 16.08 -9.57 0.61
N TRP A 132 15.41 -10.73 0.73
CA TRP A 132 14.29 -11.11 -0.13
C TRP A 132 13.12 -10.12 -0.01
N PHE A 133 12.89 -9.60 1.21
CA PHE A 133 11.87 -8.60 1.47
C PHE A 133 12.26 -7.25 0.84
N ILE A 134 13.53 -6.86 0.93
CA ILE A 134 14.03 -5.65 0.25
C ILE A 134 13.90 -5.79 -1.27
N VAL A 135 14.17 -6.96 -1.86
CA VAL A 135 13.93 -7.21 -3.30
C VAL A 135 12.45 -6.99 -3.61
N LEU A 136 11.54 -7.60 -2.86
CA LEU A 136 10.10 -7.49 -3.08
C LEU A 136 9.62 -6.03 -3.00
N VAL A 137 10.02 -5.29 -1.95
CA VAL A 137 9.64 -3.89 -1.77
C VAL A 137 10.26 -3.01 -2.85
N ALA A 138 11.53 -3.23 -3.22
CA ALA A 138 12.18 -2.47 -4.28
C ALA A 138 11.51 -2.71 -5.65
N LEU A 139 11.20 -3.95 -6.01
CA LEU A 139 10.56 -4.26 -7.29
C LEU A 139 9.14 -3.69 -7.38
N SER A 140 8.35 -3.81 -6.31
CA SER A 140 7.01 -3.20 -6.25
C SER A 140 7.05 -1.66 -6.26
N SER A 141 8.07 -1.03 -5.65
CA SER A 141 8.25 0.43 -5.75
C SER A 141 8.78 0.89 -7.12
N ILE A 142 9.63 0.11 -7.78
CA ILE A 142 10.00 0.35 -9.18
C ILE A 142 8.76 0.24 -10.08
N TRP A 143 7.89 -0.74 -9.82
CA TRP A 143 6.60 -0.84 -10.51
C TRP A 143 5.77 0.43 -10.35
N TYR A 144 5.60 0.93 -9.13
CA TYR A 144 4.88 2.20 -8.90
C TYR A 144 5.53 3.40 -9.62
N PHE A 145 6.86 3.44 -9.71
CA PHE A 145 7.55 4.47 -10.50
C PHE A 145 7.18 4.37 -11.99
N VAL A 146 7.14 3.15 -12.55
CA VAL A 146 6.73 2.93 -13.94
C VAL A 146 5.29 3.35 -14.18
N GLU A 147 4.36 3.01 -13.28
CA GLU A 147 2.96 3.42 -13.39
C GLU A 147 2.81 4.95 -13.40
N GLU A 148 3.53 5.65 -12.52
CA GLU A 148 3.49 7.11 -12.41
C GLU A 148 4.12 7.80 -13.65
N MET A 149 5.10 7.15 -14.29
CA MET A 149 5.74 7.64 -15.52
C MET A 149 4.97 7.32 -16.81
N GLY A 150 3.72 6.84 -16.68
CA GLY A 150 2.82 6.58 -17.82
C GLY A 150 2.77 5.12 -18.28
N GLY A 151 3.41 4.20 -17.55
CA GLY A 151 3.32 2.77 -17.78
C GLY A 151 2.17 2.10 -17.03
N SER A 152 1.08 2.83 -16.74
CA SER A 152 -0.05 2.30 -15.98
C SER A 152 -0.79 1.19 -16.73
N SER A 153 -1.30 0.20 -15.98
CA SER A 153 -2.13 -0.84 -16.59
C SER A 153 -3.44 -0.26 -17.12
N PRO A 154 -4.05 -0.89 -18.14
CA PRO A 154 -5.42 -0.56 -18.53
C PRO A 154 -6.37 -0.63 -17.34
N GLY A 155 -7.45 0.16 -17.40
CA GLY A 155 -8.55 0.04 -16.45
C GLY A 155 -9.24 -1.33 -16.53
N PHE A 156 -10.11 -1.61 -15.57
CA PHE A 156 -10.99 -2.78 -15.65
C PHE A 156 -11.91 -2.70 -16.87
N PRO A 157 -12.38 -3.84 -17.41
CA PRO A 157 -13.42 -3.86 -18.43
C PRO A 157 -14.60 -2.99 -18.02
N GLY A 158 -15.08 -2.16 -18.94
CA GLY A 158 -16.27 -1.33 -18.69
C GLY A 158 -17.56 -2.15 -18.70
N PRO A 159 -18.71 -1.53 -18.39
CA PRO A 159 -20.01 -2.18 -18.53
C PRO A 159 -20.24 -2.58 -19.99
N GLU A 160 -20.79 -3.77 -20.19
CA GLU A 160 -21.10 -4.34 -21.51
C GLU A 160 -22.38 -3.76 -22.09
N ARG A 161 -23.32 -3.41 -21.22
CA ARG A 161 -24.63 -2.86 -21.59
C ARG A 161 -24.68 -1.37 -21.28
N ARG A 162 -25.39 -0.63 -22.13
CA ARG A 162 -25.65 0.79 -21.92
C ARG A 162 -26.63 0.96 -20.76
N MET A 163 -26.33 1.91 -19.88
CA MET A 163 -27.24 2.35 -18.82
C MET A 163 -28.43 3.11 -19.37
N LEU A 164 -29.55 3.05 -18.64
CA LEU A 164 -30.67 3.94 -18.84
C LEU A 164 -30.27 5.37 -18.51
N ASP A 165 -30.73 6.30 -19.35
CA ASP A 165 -30.53 7.72 -19.12
C ASP A 165 -31.34 8.13 -17.86
N ARG A 166 -30.73 8.95 -17.01
CA ARG A 166 -31.33 9.46 -15.76
C ARG A 166 -30.87 10.90 -15.53
N ASP A 167 -31.59 11.63 -14.70
CA ASP A 167 -31.26 13.04 -14.40
C ASP A 167 -30.36 13.21 -13.16
N SER A 168 -30.42 12.27 -12.21
CA SER A 168 -29.69 12.30 -10.94
C SER A 168 -28.83 11.05 -10.77
N ALA A 169 -27.73 11.12 -10.02
CA ALA A 169 -26.81 9.98 -9.87
C ALA A 169 -27.48 8.71 -9.31
N LEU A 170 -28.35 8.89 -8.31
CA LEU A 170 -29.26 7.86 -7.82
C LEU A 170 -30.71 8.24 -8.16
N PRO A 171 -31.61 7.27 -8.42
CA PRO A 171 -33.01 7.54 -8.60
C PRO A 171 -33.66 8.17 -7.36
N PHE A 172 -34.76 8.87 -7.57
CA PHE A 172 -35.57 9.37 -6.46
C PHE A 172 -36.11 8.21 -5.64
N GLY A 173 -35.93 8.27 -4.31
CA GLY A 173 -36.39 7.23 -3.39
C GLY A 173 -35.41 6.07 -3.20
N PHE A 174 -34.21 6.11 -3.81
CA PHE A 174 -33.20 5.06 -3.62
C PHE A 174 -32.88 4.85 -2.14
N SER A 175 -33.08 3.63 -1.65
CA SER A 175 -32.95 3.26 -0.24
C SER A 175 -31.95 2.12 -0.02
N GLY A 176 -31.78 1.70 1.24
CA GLY A 176 -31.02 0.50 1.58
C GLY A 176 -31.63 -0.78 1.01
N ASP A 177 -32.94 -0.84 0.80
CA ASP A 177 -33.60 -2.00 0.19
C ASP A 177 -33.17 -2.16 -1.28
N ASP A 178 -33.07 -1.04 -2.03
CA ASP A 178 -32.54 -1.05 -3.40
C ASP A 178 -31.08 -1.47 -3.43
N LEU A 179 -30.30 -1.04 -2.45
CA LEU A 179 -28.90 -1.44 -2.31
C LEU A 179 -28.76 -2.92 -1.97
N GLU A 180 -29.65 -3.46 -1.13
CA GLU A 180 -29.69 -4.89 -0.80
C GLU A 180 -30.05 -5.73 -2.02
N LEU A 181 -31.05 -5.31 -2.80
CA LEU A 181 -31.40 -5.93 -4.09
C LEU A 181 -30.24 -5.88 -5.08
N ALA A 182 -29.54 -4.75 -5.18
CA ALA A 182 -28.36 -4.63 -6.02
C ALA A 182 -27.24 -5.58 -5.57
N VAL A 183 -27.00 -5.70 -4.26
CA VAL A 183 -26.04 -6.67 -3.72
C VAL A 183 -26.47 -8.10 -4.06
N GLY A 184 -27.75 -8.44 -3.92
CA GLY A 184 -28.30 -9.72 -4.35
C GLY A 184 -28.01 -10.02 -5.82
N ASN A 185 -28.34 -9.08 -6.71
CA ASN A 185 -28.10 -9.23 -8.15
C ASN A 185 -26.60 -9.40 -8.48
N ALA A 186 -25.70 -8.73 -7.75
CA ALA A 186 -24.27 -8.92 -7.92
C ALA A 186 -23.78 -10.30 -7.44
N LEU A 187 -24.36 -10.83 -6.37
CA LEU A 187 -24.04 -12.16 -5.86
C LEU A 187 -24.59 -13.27 -6.77
N ASP A 188 -25.71 -13.03 -7.43
CA ASP A 188 -26.27 -13.93 -8.44
C ASP A 188 -25.40 -13.95 -9.71
N GLU A 189 -24.89 -12.79 -10.14
CA GLU A 189 -23.96 -12.68 -11.28
C GLU A 189 -22.59 -13.31 -10.97
N LEU A 190 -22.04 -13.05 -9.77
CA LEU A 190 -20.75 -13.59 -9.32
C LEU A 190 -20.92 -14.42 -8.03
N PRO A 191 -21.34 -15.70 -8.15
CA PRO A 191 -21.49 -16.58 -7.00
C PRO A 191 -20.19 -16.72 -6.20
N GLY A 192 -20.27 -16.49 -4.89
CA GLY A 192 -19.12 -16.57 -3.98
C GLY A 192 -18.34 -15.26 -3.81
N LEU A 193 -18.77 -14.17 -4.43
CA LEU A 193 -18.17 -12.85 -4.23
C LEU A 193 -18.30 -12.40 -2.77
N GLU A 194 -17.18 -12.19 -2.10
CA GLU A 194 -17.15 -11.53 -0.81
C GLU A 194 -17.16 -10.01 -0.99
N VAL A 195 -18.34 -9.38 -0.87
CA VAL A 195 -18.47 -7.92 -1.06
C VAL A 195 -17.59 -7.16 -0.07
N ARG A 196 -16.62 -6.40 -0.61
CA ARG A 196 -15.71 -5.54 0.16
C ARG A 196 -15.93 -4.06 -0.10
N ARG A 197 -16.53 -3.70 -1.24
CA ARG A 197 -16.73 -2.31 -1.64
C ARG A 197 -18.04 -2.17 -2.38
N ILE A 198 -18.80 -1.15 -2.02
CA ILE A 198 -19.96 -0.67 -2.76
C ILE A 198 -19.66 0.78 -3.11
N LEU A 199 -19.49 1.10 -4.39
CA LEU A 199 -19.22 2.45 -4.87
C LEU A 199 -20.49 3.03 -5.44
N LEU A 200 -20.97 4.11 -4.82
CA LEU A 200 -22.17 4.80 -5.25
C LEU A 200 -21.87 5.65 -6.49
N PRO A 201 -22.82 5.77 -7.42
CA PRO A 201 -22.65 6.63 -8.59
C PRO A 201 -22.57 8.09 -8.15
N ARG A 202 -21.64 8.84 -8.74
CA ARG A 202 -21.50 10.29 -8.50
C ARG A 202 -22.04 11.16 -9.63
N ALA A 203 -22.48 10.53 -10.71
CA ALA A 203 -23.04 11.18 -11.87
C ALA A 203 -24.15 10.31 -12.47
N PRO A 204 -25.11 10.89 -13.21
CA PRO A 204 -26.20 10.16 -13.83
C PRO A 204 -25.76 9.01 -14.76
N ASN A 205 -24.63 9.19 -15.45
CA ASN A 205 -24.08 8.20 -16.37
C ASN A 205 -23.00 7.33 -15.70
N SER A 206 -23.10 7.07 -14.41
CA SER A 206 -22.20 6.19 -13.66
C SER A 206 -22.97 5.02 -13.06
N PRO A 207 -22.42 3.81 -13.12
CA PRO A 207 -23.06 2.66 -12.48
C PRO A 207 -22.84 2.66 -10.97
N LEU A 208 -23.71 1.93 -10.27
CA LEU A 208 -23.40 1.38 -8.96
C LEU A 208 -22.40 0.24 -9.15
N ILE A 209 -21.32 0.22 -8.38
CA ILE A 209 -20.26 -0.80 -8.55
C ILE A 209 -20.11 -1.59 -7.26
N ILE A 210 -20.31 -2.90 -7.35
CA ILE A 210 -20.14 -3.82 -6.23
C ILE A 210 -18.87 -4.64 -6.49
N GLN A 211 -17.90 -4.57 -5.58
CA GLN A 211 -16.59 -5.19 -5.74
C GLN A 211 -16.21 -5.98 -4.50
N GLY A 212 -15.36 -6.99 -4.70
CA GLY A 212 -15.02 -7.91 -3.64
C GLY A 212 -13.86 -8.84 -3.94
N ASP A 213 -13.62 -9.71 -2.97
CA ASP A 213 -12.72 -10.84 -3.11
C ASP A 213 -13.49 -12.03 -3.73
N LEU A 214 -12.82 -12.79 -4.58
CA LEU A 214 -13.32 -14.02 -5.23
C LEU A 214 -12.16 -15.03 -5.28
N SER A 215 -12.07 -15.88 -6.30
CA SER A 215 -11.03 -16.91 -6.45
C SER A 215 -9.64 -16.35 -6.80
N ALA A 216 -9.55 -15.13 -7.32
CA ALA A 216 -8.31 -14.55 -7.79
C ALA A 216 -7.36 -14.27 -6.62
N THR A 217 -6.20 -14.92 -6.59
CA THR A 217 -5.17 -14.65 -5.57
C THR A 217 -4.29 -13.45 -5.94
N LEU A 218 -3.68 -12.82 -4.93
CA LEU A 218 -2.77 -11.68 -5.08
C LEU A 218 -3.37 -10.56 -5.94
N VAL A 219 -4.59 -10.18 -5.63
CA VAL A 219 -5.25 -9.01 -6.21
C VAL A 219 -5.83 -8.14 -5.10
N ARG A 220 -6.16 -6.90 -5.43
CA ARG A 220 -6.88 -6.02 -4.51
C ARG A 220 -8.37 -6.41 -4.48
N PRO A 221 -9.12 -6.03 -3.43
CA PRO A 221 -10.58 -6.23 -3.31
C PRO A 221 -11.46 -5.46 -4.32
N ARG A 222 -10.86 -5.04 -5.44
CA ARG A 222 -11.48 -4.33 -6.57
C ARG A 222 -11.33 -5.07 -7.89
N ALA A 223 -10.59 -6.17 -7.90
CA ALA A 223 -10.25 -6.92 -9.10
C ALA A 223 -11.39 -7.83 -9.58
N ASN A 224 -12.44 -7.98 -8.77
CA ASN A 224 -13.71 -8.57 -9.15
C ASN A 224 -14.79 -7.52 -8.93
N GLY A 225 -15.69 -7.35 -9.88
CA GLY A 225 -16.74 -6.36 -9.75
C GLY A 225 -17.91 -6.57 -10.68
N VAL A 226 -19.06 -6.09 -10.23
CA VAL A 226 -20.32 -6.06 -10.98
C VAL A 226 -20.75 -4.61 -11.13
N TYR A 227 -21.10 -4.24 -12.36
CA TYR A 227 -21.70 -2.97 -12.71
C TYR A 227 -23.22 -3.12 -12.72
N ILE A 228 -23.89 -2.27 -11.95
CA ILE A 228 -25.34 -2.26 -11.83
C ILE A 228 -25.85 -0.91 -12.29
N ASP A 229 -26.94 -0.91 -13.05
CA ASP A 229 -27.70 0.29 -13.38
C ASP A 229 -28.59 0.66 -12.17
N PRO A 230 -28.36 1.80 -11.50
CA PRO A 230 -29.17 2.17 -10.34
C PRO A 230 -30.67 2.37 -10.64
N SER A 231 -31.11 2.53 -11.89
CA SER A 231 -32.49 2.86 -12.26
C SER A 231 -33.42 1.66 -12.18
N ASN A 232 -32.90 0.48 -12.53
CA ASN A 232 -33.66 -0.77 -12.58
C ASN A 232 -32.94 -1.92 -11.86
N LEU A 233 -31.80 -1.62 -11.24
CA LEU A 233 -30.93 -2.56 -10.50
C LEU A 233 -30.43 -3.73 -11.35
N SER A 234 -30.51 -3.64 -12.67
CA SER A 234 -30.05 -4.69 -13.58
C SER A 234 -28.53 -4.71 -13.69
N VAL A 235 -27.96 -5.91 -13.82
CA VAL A 235 -26.55 -6.09 -14.11
C VAL A 235 -26.27 -5.69 -15.56
N ILE A 236 -25.34 -4.77 -15.73
CA ILE A 236 -24.91 -4.23 -17.02
C ILE A 236 -23.50 -4.68 -17.43
N GLY A 237 -22.83 -5.45 -16.58
CA GLY A 237 -21.55 -6.09 -16.87
C GLY A 237 -20.85 -6.55 -15.60
N SER A 238 -19.88 -7.42 -15.75
CA SER A 238 -19.03 -7.89 -14.65
C SER A 238 -17.60 -8.10 -15.14
N TYR A 239 -16.67 -8.27 -14.21
CA TYR A 239 -15.33 -8.72 -14.50
C TYR A 239 -14.79 -9.50 -13.31
N VAL A 240 -13.96 -10.50 -13.60
CA VAL A 240 -13.30 -11.33 -12.61
C VAL A 240 -11.78 -11.23 -12.74
N GLY A 241 -11.10 -11.39 -11.60
CA GLY A 241 -9.67 -11.15 -11.49
C GLY A 241 -8.82 -12.13 -12.33
N GLU A 242 -9.34 -13.31 -12.65
CA GLU A 242 -8.71 -14.36 -13.44
C GLU A 242 -8.61 -14.02 -14.93
N GLU A 243 -9.59 -13.27 -15.44
CA GLU A 243 -9.70 -12.90 -16.85
C GLU A 243 -9.00 -11.58 -17.16
N LEU A 244 -8.48 -10.91 -16.14
CA LEU A 244 -7.69 -9.70 -16.31
C LEU A 244 -6.42 -10.00 -17.11
N ASN A 245 -6.10 -9.09 -18.02
CA ASN A 245 -4.85 -9.16 -18.76
C ASN A 245 -3.63 -9.15 -17.81
N VAL A 246 -2.50 -9.70 -18.29
CA VAL A 246 -1.28 -9.87 -17.50
C VAL A 246 -0.77 -8.56 -16.89
N HIS A 247 -0.89 -7.44 -17.62
CA HIS A 247 -0.45 -6.13 -17.11
C HIS A 247 -1.30 -5.70 -15.90
N THR A 248 -2.63 -5.80 -16.01
CA THR A 248 -3.53 -5.52 -14.89
C THR A 248 -3.32 -6.49 -13.73
N ARG A 249 -3.07 -7.79 -14.00
CA ARG A 249 -2.71 -8.78 -12.95
C ARG A 249 -1.46 -8.38 -12.16
N ILE A 250 -0.42 -7.89 -12.84
CA ILE A 250 0.80 -7.41 -12.19
C ILE A 250 0.51 -6.18 -11.32
N SER A 251 -0.26 -5.21 -11.83
CA SER A 251 -0.67 -4.03 -11.06
C SER A 251 -1.50 -4.40 -9.83
N GLU A 252 -2.44 -5.34 -9.96
CA GLU A 252 -3.25 -5.82 -8.83
C GLU A 252 -2.45 -6.61 -7.80
N ALA A 253 -1.37 -7.29 -8.20
CA ALA A 253 -0.48 -8.02 -7.30
C ALA A 253 0.53 -7.13 -6.55
N ALA A 254 0.84 -5.94 -7.08
CA ALA A 254 1.80 -5.02 -6.48
C ALA A 254 1.42 -4.64 -5.05
N ASP A 255 0.16 -4.23 -4.82
CA ASP A 255 -0.31 -3.78 -3.50
C ASP A 255 -0.33 -4.91 -2.45
N PRO A 256 -0.94 -6.08 -2.69
CA PRO A 256 -0.89 -7.20 -1.74
C PRO A 256 0.53 -7.58 -1.35
N LEU A 257 1.45 -7.64 -2.33
CA LEU A 257 2.85 -7.97 -2.08
C LEU A 257 3.55 -6.87 -1.28
N HIS A 258 3.43 -5.61 -1.71
CA HIS A 258 4.12 -4.48 -1.07
C HIS A 258 3.66 -4.28 0.38
N PHE A 259 2.34 -4.38 0.64
CA PHE A 259 1.76 -4.16 1.97
C PHE A 259 1.65 -5.43 2.82
N GLY A 260 1.76 -6.62 2.22
CA GLY A 260 1.76 -7.89 2.94
C GLY A 260 0.42 -8.28 3.57
N TYR A 261 -0.71 -7.88 2.99
CA TYR A 261 -2.03 -8.19 3.55
C TYR A 261 -2.68 -9.47 2.97
N PHE A 262 -2.00 -10.20 2.09
CA PHE A 262 -2.55 -11.37 1.40
C PHE A 262 -2.78 -12.62 2.30
N GLY A 263 -2.11 -12.72 3.44
CA GLY A 263 -2.27 -13.81 4.41
C GLY A 263 -2.87 -13.36 5.74
N GLY A 264 -3.69 -12.30 5.71
CA GLY A 264 -4.34 -11.74 6.89
C GLY A 264 -3.36 -11.18 7.92
N LEU A 265 -3.66 -11.36 9.21
CA LEU A 265 -2.88 -10.78 10.30
C LEU A 265 -1.44 -11.33 10.36
N ALA A 266 -1.22 -12.59 10.01
CA ALA A 266 0.09 -13.22 10.08
C ALA A 266 1.10 -12.54 9.14
N THR A 267 0.72 -12.32 7.88
CA THR A 267 1.60 -11.64 6.92
C THR A 267 1.76 -10.16 7.25
N LYS A 268 0.72 -9.49 7.77
CA LYS A 268 0.81 -8.10 8.26
C LYS A 268 1.84 -7.94 9.37
N ILE A 269 1.84 -8.85 10.36
CA ILE A 269 2.83 -8.85 11.45
C ILE A 269 4.24 -9.10 10.89
N LEU A 270 4.40 -10.08 10.01
CA LEU A 270 5.68 -10.38 9.38
C LEU A 270 6.23 -9.17 8.59
N TRP A 271 5.40 -8.54 7.76
CA TRP A 271 5.76 -7.34 7.00
C TRP A 271 6.13 -6.18 7.90
N PHE A 272 5.40 -5.98 9.00
CA PHE A 272 5.72 -4.96 9.99
C PHE A 272 7.10 -5.19 10.62
N LEU A 273 7.41 -6.42 11.05
CA LEU A 273 8.71 -6.76 11.63
C LEU A 273 9.86 -6.65 10.62
N LEU A 274 9.65 -7.06 9.37
CA LEU A 274 10.63 -6.91 8.29
C LEU A 274 10.85 -5.43 7.93
N GLY A 275 9.79 -4.63 7.89
CA GLY A 275 9.86 -3.17 7.69
C GLY A 275 10.60 -2.45 8.82
N LEU A 276 10.36 -2.83 10.08
CA LEU A 276 11.14 -2.34 11.23
C LEU A 276 12.61 -2.74 11.11
N SER A 277 12.89 -3.98 10.74
CA SER A 277 14.25 -4.49 10.54
C SER A 277 14.97 -3.71 9.44
N MET A 278 14.30 -3.43 8.32
CA MET A 278 14.83 -2.60 7.24
C MET A 278 15.10 -1.16 7.70
N SER A 279 14.23 -0.57 8.51
CA SER A 279 14.43 0.77 9.09
C SER A 279 15.66 0.81 10.02
N ALA A 280 15.82 -0.21 10.88
CA ALA A 280 16.99 -0.37 11.73
C ALA A 280 18.29 -0.60 10.91
N MET A 281 18.19 -1.29 9.77
CA MET A 281 19.30 -1.52 8.84
C MET A 281 19.81 -0.21 8.22
N THR A 282 18.92 0.71 7.87
CA THR A 282 19.31 2.06 7.40
C THR A 282 20.11 2.80 8.47
N LEU A 283 19.63 2.81 9.73
CA LEU A 283 20.32 3.47 10.83
C LEU A 283 21.70 2.84 11.11
N THR A 284 21.76 1.51 11.19
CA THR A 284 23.02 0.80 11.44
C THR A 284 24.02 0.96 10.29
N GLY A 285 23.55 1.00 9.04
CA GLY A 285 24.37 1.29 7.86
C GLY A 285 25.03 2.66 7.93
N VAL A 286 24.27 3.71 8.24
CA VAL A 286 24.79 5.08 8.43
C VAL A 286 25.82 5.11 9.56
N VAL A 287 25.53 4.48 10.71
CA VAL A 287 26.46 4.45 11.84
C VAL A 287 27.78 3.76 11.48
N ILE A 288 27.72 2.63 10.76
CA ILE A 288 28.91 1.89 10.32
C ILE A 288 29.73 2.73 9.34
N TYR A 289 29.09 3.36 8.36
CA TYR A 289 29.73 4.22 7.38
C TYR A 289 30.42 5.43 8.03
N SER A 290 29.70 6.17 8.88
CA SER A 290 30.24 7.33 9.59
C SER A 290 31.44 6.97 10.48
N LYS A 291 31.41 5.82 11.15
CA LYS A 291 32.55 5.33 11.93
C LYS A 291 33.74 4.96 11.06
N ARG A 292 33.52 4.37 9.88
CA ARG A 292 34.58 4.05 8.92
C ARG A 292 35.24 5.32 8.40
N LEU A 293 34.44 6.29 7.93
CA LEU A 293 34.92 7.57 7.43
C LEU A 293 35.74 8.33 8.47
N ARG A 294 35.28 8.37 9.73
CA ARG A 294 36.03 9.00 10.83
C ARG A 294 37.40 8.37 11.01
N ASN A 295 37.51 7.04 10.95
CA ASN A 295 38.80 6.35 11.09
C ASN A 295 39.72 6.66 9.91
N GLU A 296 39.21 6.67 8.68
CA GLU A 296 39.99 7.00 7.48
C GLU A 296 40.55 8.44 7.55
N ILE A 297 39.73 9.41 7.99
CA ILE A 297 40.16 10.80 8.22
C ILE A 297 41.22 10.88 9.32
N MET A 298 41.06 10.15 10.43
CA MET A 298 42.02 10.15 11.53
C MET A 298 43.38 9.56 11.13
N VAL A 299 43.38 8.45 10.36
CA VAL A 299 44.59 7.83 9.84
C VAL A 299 45.30 8.79 8.89
N SER A 300 44.57 9.37 7.92
CA SER A 300 45.13 10.35 6.98
C SER A 300 45.75 11.56 7.68
N ARG A 301 45.09 12.12 8.71
CA ARG A 301 45.65 13.20 9.53
C ARG A 301 46.93 12.78 10.25
N SER A 302 46.95 11.58 10.84
CA SER A 302 48.13 11.08 11.54
C SER A 302 49.33 10.85 10.62
N ASP A 303 49.09 10.38 9.40
CA ASP A 303 50.14 10.18 8.39
C ASP A 303 50.68 11.52 7.90
N ASN A 304 49.81 12.51 7.63
CA ASN A 304 50.25 13.87 7.28
C ASN A 304 51.08 14.52 8.38
N SER A 305 50.69 14.37 9.66
CA SER A 305 51.49 14.88 10.80
C SER A 305 52.85 14.19 10.91
N ARG A 306 52.94 12.88 10.63
CA ARG A 306 54.21 12.14 10.63
C ARG A 306 55.14 12.55 9.50
N VAL A 307 54.59 12.85 8.31
CA VAL A 307 55.36 13.36 7.16
C VAL A 307 55.92 14.75 7.48
N ALA A 308 55.09 15.67 7.98
CA ALA A 308 55.54 17.03 8.36
C ALA A 308 56.64 17.01 9.44
N LEU A 309 56.52 16.16 10.46
CA LEU A 309 57.55 15.99 11.50
C LEU A 309 58.88 15.44 10.95
N ARG A 310 58.86 14.64 9.89
CA ARG A 310 60.08 14.14 9.23
C ARG A 310 60.78 15.22 8.41
N GLU A 311 60.05 16.14 7.79
CA GLU A 311 60.64 17.24 7.03
C GLU A 311 61.31 18.27 7.94
N VAL A 312 60.66 18.63 9.06
CA VAL A 312 61.25 19.53 10.07
C VAL A 312 62.52 18.96 10.71
N ARG A 313 62.66 17.63 10.78
CA ARG A 313 63.87 16.98 11.34
C ARG A 313 65.02 16.87 10.33
N LYS A 314 64.77 17.16 9.05
CA LYS A 314 65.77 17.13 7.97
C LYS A 314 66.30 18.52 7.62
N SER A 315 65.60 19.58 8.03
CA SER A 315 66.08 20.98 8.00
C SER A 315 66.88 21.30 9.26
#